data_AF-X1QIJ7-F1
#
_entry.id   AF-X1QIJ7-F1
#
_cell.length_a   1.000
_cell.length_b   1.000
_cell.length_c   1.000
_cell.angle_alpha   90.00
_cell.angle_beta   90.00
_cell.angle_gamma   90.00
#
_symmetry.space_group_name_H-M   'P 1'
#
loop_
_entity.id
_entity.type
_entity.pdbx_description
1 polymer ?
#
loop_
_entity_poly.entity_id
_entity_poly.type
_entity_poly.pdbx_seq_one_letter_code
_entity_poly.pdbx_strand_id
1 'polypeptide(L)'
;RERMADLDAIIAGDDKKKESTRLLSLIRNSLYPFHREIPRECFLSLSPDTYNKDVRQKVNNYLNILQEKLADALNATWSGEKKIIDSLVDEYGGVEKLVELKKEYYNESLADLVLNRSELKKVYETSDMFIRKMEPIYQIPVSRLGRAHFFSAYKLAGNLVLGTVAFNVLVIWLMTVLLYISLQFSWLARVIAFFNSLSGNKR
;
A
#
# COMPACT_ATOMS: atom_id res chain seq x y z
N ARG A 1 -4.12 3.66 19.66
CA ARG A 1 -4.55 4.19 20.97
C ARG A 1 -3.91 3.42 22.12
N GLU A 2 -3.98 2.08 22.13
CA GLU A 2 -3.29 1.23 23.12
C GLU A 2 -1.80 1.61 23.27
N ARG A 3 -1.06 1.78 22.17
CA ARG A 3 0.35 2.23 22.23
C ARG A 3 0.59 3.61 22.84
N MET A 4 -0.39 4.51 22.81
CA MET A 4 -0.29 5.82 23.50
C MET A 4 -0.49 5.66 25.01
N ALA A 5 -1.28 4.66 25.44
CA ALA A 5 -1.42 4.30 26.85
C ALA A 5 -0.20 3.50 27.36
N ASP A 6 0.41 2.67 26.52
CA ASP A 6 1.69 2.02 26.84
C ASP A 6 2.80 3.08 27.03
N LEU A 7 2.83 4.10 26.16
CA LEU A 7 3.79 5.21 26.24
C LEU A 7 3.65 6.01 27.55
N ASP A 8 2.43 6.17 28.07
CA ASP A 8 2.15 6.76 29.37
C ASP A 8 2.80 5.99 30.53
N ALA A 9 2.57 4.68 30.54
CA ALA A 9 3.13 3.80 31.57
C ALA A 9 4.67 3.76 31.50
N ILE A 10 5.23 3.86 30.29
CA ILE A 10 6.67 3.88 30.04
C ILE A 10 7.31 5.22 30.46
N ILE A 11 6.64 6.36 30.25
CA ILE A 11 7.14 7.67 30.68
C ILE A 11 7.04 7.84 32.21
N ALA A 12 6.08 7.17 32.85
CA ALA A 12 5.95 7.16 34.31
C ALA A 12 6.99 6.28 35.02
N GLY A 13 7.63 5.33 34.31
CA GLY A 13 8.72 4.50 34.81
C GLY A 13 10.08 5.06 34.38
N ASP A 14 10.91 5.46 35.35
CA ASP A 14 12.11 6.30 35.17
C ASP A 14 13.28 5.71 34.33
N ASP A 15 13.08 4.63 33.56
CA ASP A 15 14.20 3.91 32.91
C ASP A 15 13.92 3.31 31.52
N LYS A 16 13.13 4.01 30.67
CA LYS A 16 12.81 3.50 29.31
C LYS A 16 12.78 4.55 28.19
N LYS A 17 13.70 5.53 28.23
CA LYS A 17 13.84 6.58 27.19
C LYS A 17 14.00 6.03 25.77
N LYS A 18 14.63 4.86 25.61
CA LYS A 18 14.81 4.19 24.31
C LYS A 18 13.50 3.60 23.76
N GLU A 19 12.66 3.04 24.62
CA GLU A 19 11.40 2.41 24.24
C GLU A 19 10.33 3.46 23.93
N SER A 20 10.27 4.54 24.70
CA SER A 20 9.40 5.70 24.42
C SER A 20 9.77 6.37 23.09
N THR A 21 11.07 6.56 22.83
CA THR A 21 11.55 7.12 21.55
C THR A 21 11.13 6.25 20.36
N ARG A 22 11.25 4.92 20.49
CA ARG A 22 10.84 3.96 19.46
C ARG A 22 9.33 4.02 19.20
N LEU A 23 8.51 4.04 20.25
CA LEU A 23 7.05 4.13 20.09
C LEU A 23 6.64 5.45 19.43
N LEU A 24 7.27 6.56 19.82
CA LEU A 24 7.02 7.87 19.21
C LEU A 24 7.40 7.89 17.73
N SER A 25 8.56 7.34 17.36
CA SER A 25 8.97 7.26 15.94
C SER A 25 8.01 6.37 15.14
N LEU A 26 7.57 5.26 15.71
CA LEU A 26 6.64 4.33 15.07
C LEU A 26 5.27 4.97 14.82
N ILE A 27 4.73 5.67 15.81
CA ILE A 27 3.46 6.41 15.67
C ILE A 27 3.60 7.49 14.61
N ARG A 28 4.67 8.30 14.68
CA ARG A 28 4.94 9.38 13.71
C ARG A 28 5.01 8.86 12.27
N ASN A 29 5.75 7.79 12.04
CA ASN A 29 5.91 7.18 10.71
C ASN A 29 4.60 6.57 10.19
N SER A 30 3.80 5.96 11.07
CA SER A 30 2.49 5.41 10.70
C SER A 30 1.48 6.47 10.27
N LEU A 31 1.63 7.70 10.77
CA LEU A 31 0.79 8.84 10.43
C LEU A 31 1.26 9.58 9.18
N TYR A 32 2.52 9.41 8.76
CA TYR A 32 3.11 10.12 7.62
C TYR A 32 2.33 9.98 6.31
N PRO A 33 1.72 8.82 5.96
CA PRO A 33 0.88 8.72 4.76
C PRO A 33 -0.27 9.74 4.73
N PHE A 34 -0.75 10.18 5.90
CA PHE A 34 -1.83 11.15 6.06
C PHE A 34 -1.31 12.59 6.27
N HIS A 35 -0.03 12.88 5.99
CA HIS A 35 0.56 14.21 6.21
C HIS A 35 -0.13 15.37 5.48
N ARG A 36 -0.87 15.10 4.40
CA ARG A 36 -1.67 16.13 3.71
C ARG A 36 -2.91 16.54 4.50
N GLU A 37 -3.34 15.67 5.41
CA GLU A 37 -4.54 15.83 6.23
C GLU A 37 -4.19 16.13 7.69
N ILE A 38 -2.89 16.10 8.04
CA ILE A 38 -2.37 16.32 9.38
C ILE A 38 -1.54 17.60 9.41
N PRO A 39 -1.81 18.54 10.33
CA PRO A 39 -0.93 19.68 10.56
C PRO A 39 0.50 19.22 10.88
N ARG A 40 1.48 19.82 10.18
CA ARG A 40 2.89 19.42 10.30
C ARG A 40 3.40 19.47 11.76
N GLU A 41 2.85 20.39 12.54
CA GLU A 41 3.12 20.60 13.96
C GLU A 41 2.86 19.37 14.83
N CYS A 42 1.84 18.57 14.50
CA CYS A 42 1.53 17.33 15.22
C CYS A 42 2.64 16.29 15.06
N PHE A 43 3.30 16.22 13.90
CA PHE A 43 4.41 15.29 13.67
C PHE A 43 5.69 15.70 14.37
N LEU A 44 5.96 17.01 14.42
CA LEU A 44 7.14 17.56 15.09
C LEU A 44 7.02 17.41 16.62
N SER A 45 5.80 17.52 17.14
CA SER A 45 5.49 17.39 18.57
C SER A 45 5.57 15.95 19.10
N LEU A 46 5.55 14.94 18.21
CA LEU A 46 5.78 13.52 18.52
C LEU A 46 7.28 13.21 18.60
N SER A 47 7.97 13.93 19.49
CA SER A 47 9.38 13.72 19.81
C SER A 47 9.56 13.57 21.33
N PRO A 48 10.60 12.86 21.81
CA PRO A 48 10.82 12.66 23.23
C PRO A 48 10.89 13.97 24.03
N ASP A 49 11.37 15.04 23.41
CA ASP A 49 11.62 16.33 24.07
C ASP A 49 10.38 17.22 24.15
N THR A 50 9.39 17.00 23.26
CA THR A 50 8.18 17.84 23.15
C THR A 50 6.92 17.12 23.57
N TYR A 51 6.97 15.80 23.79
CA TYR A 51 5.81 15.01 24.13
C TYR A 51 5.29 15.35 25.53
N ASN A 52 4.00 15.69 25.61
CA ASN A 52 3.31 15.95 26.87
C ASN A 52 1.82 15.57 26.76
N LYS A 53 1.07 15.76 27.86
CA LYS A 53 -0.36 15.45 27.93
C LYS A 53 -1.19 16.23 26.89
N ASP A 54 -0.85 17.49 26.62
CA ASP A 54 -1.56 18.32 25.64
C ASP A 54 -1.31 17.83 24.21
N VAL A 55 -0.07 17.45 23.88
CA VAL A 55 0.28 16.83 22.61
C VAL A 55 -0.49 15.52 22.42
N ARG A 56 -0.59 14.69 23.46
CA ARG A 56 -1.43 13.49 23.39
C ARG A 56 -2.89 13.83 23.11
N GLN A 57 -3.48 14.79 23.81
CA GLN A 57 -4.88 15.18 23.60
C GLN A 57 -5.10 15.59 22.14
N LYS A 58 -4.19 16.41 21.59
CA LYS A 58 -4.23 16.84 20.18
C LYS A 58 -4.13 15.65 19.22
N VAL A 59 -3.19 14.73 19.45
CA VAL A 59 -3.01 13.53 18.62
C VAL A 59 -4.24 12.63 18.70
N ASN A 60 -4.82 12.42 19.88
CA ASN A 60 -6.02 11.61 20.04
C ASN A 60 -7.24 12.22 19.35
N ASN A 61 -7.45 13.54 19.48
CA ASN A 61 -8.50 14.25 18.76
C ASN A 61 -8.35 14.07 17.24
N TYR A 62 -7.12 14.18 16.74
CA TYR A 62 -6.84 13.93 15.33
C TYR A 62 -7.15 12.49 14.91
N LEU A 63 -6.72 11.50 15.71
CA LEU A 63 -7.04 10.09 15.44
C LEU A 63 -8.55 9.84 15.43
N ASN A 64 -9.34 10.57 16.21
CA ASN A 64 -10.81 10.49 16.18
C ASN A 64 -11.36 10.99 14.85
N ILE A 65 -10.92 12.18 14.41
CA ILE A 65 -11.34 12.77 13.12
C ILE A 65 -10.95 11.86 11.96
N LEU A 66 -9.72 11.32 11.97
CA LEU A 66 -9.26 10.39 10.95
C LEU A 66 -10.10 9.10 10.95
N GLN A 67 -10.41 8.57 12.12
CA GLN A 67 -11.25 7.38 12.26
C GLN A 67 -12.65 7.62 11.67
N GLU A 68 -13.27 8.76 11.96
CA GLU A 68 -14.58 9.15 11.42
C GLU A 68 -14.53 9.26 9.89
N LYS A 69 -13.55 9.99 9.36
CA LYS A 69 -13.37 10.14 7.90
C LYS A 69 -13.16 8.79 7.20
N LEU A 70 -12.36 7.90 7.78
CA LEU A 70 -12.14 6.56 7.23
C LEU A 70 -13.39 5.69 7.32
N ALA A 71 -14.18 5.83 8.39
CA ALA A 71 -15.47 5.15 8.53
C ALA A 71 -16.47 5.63 7.47
N ASP A 72 -16.55 6.93 7.20
CA ASP A 72 -17.41 7.49 6.15
C ASP A 72 -17.00 7.00 4.76
N ALA A 73 -15.70 7.01 4.46
CA ALA A 73 -15.18 6.48 3.20
C ALA A 73 -15.51 4.98 3.02
N LEU A 74 -15.43 4.21 4.11
CA LEU A 74 -15.77 2.79 4.11
C LEU A 74 -17.27 2.58 3.89
N ASN A 75 -18.12 3.34 4.59
CA ASN A 75 -19.57 3.29 4.45
C ASN A 75 -20.02 3.67 3.02
N ALA A 76 -19.40 4.69 2.42
CA ALA A 76 -19.65 5.05 1.04
C ALA A 76 -19.27 3.92 0.07
N THR A 77 -18.16 3.23 0.32
CA THR A 77 -17.72 2.09 -0.47
C THR A 77 -18.71 0.92 -0.37
N TRP A 78 -19.14 0.57 0.85
CA TRP A 78 -20.16 -0.48 1.06
C TRP A 78 -21.51 -0.13 0.45
N SER A 79 -21.92 1.15 0.51
CA SER A 79 -23.14 1.59 -0.17
C SER A 79 -23.04 1.44 -1.69
N GLY A 80 -21.88 1.75 -2.27
CA GLY A 80 -21.60 1.54 -3.68
C GLY A 80 -21.63 0.06 -4.07
N GLU A 81 -20.96 -0.79 -3.29
CA GLU A 81 -20.97 -2.25 -3.47
C GLU A 81 -22.39 -2.81 -3.44
N LYS A 82 -23.20 -2.40 -2.44
CA LYS A 82 -24.59 -2.84 -2.33
C LYS A 82 -25.41 -2.46 -3.57
N LYS A 83 -25.27 -1.23 -4.08
CA LYS A 83 -25.97 -0.80 -5.30
C LYS A 83 -25.62 -1.65 -6.51
N ILE A 84 -24.36 -2.05 -6.63
CA ILE A 84 -23.90 -2.95 -7.72
C ILE A 84 -24.55 -4.32 -7.54
N ILE A 85 -24.53 -4.88 -6.33
CA ILE A 85 -25.18 -6.17 -6.04
C ILE A 85 -26.68 -6.10 -6.36
N ASP A 86 -27.38 -5.07 -5.89
CA ASP A 86 -28.81 -4.88 -6.14
C ASP A 86 -29.08 -4.79 -7.66
N SER A 87 -28.27 -4.06 -8.42
CA SER A 87 -28.41 -3.99 -9.89
C SER A 87 -28.17 -5.34 -10.58
N LEU A 88 -27.24 -6.17 -10.08
CA LEU A 88 -27.00 -7.51 -10.61
C LEU A 88 -28.15 -8.45 -10.26
N VAL A 89 -28.74 -8.33 -9.07
CA VAL A 89 -29.93 -9.11 -8.69
C VAL A 89 -31.09 -8.82 -9.65
N ASP A 90 -31.31 -7.55 -9.97
CA ASP A 90 -32.33 -7.14 -10.93
C ASP A 90 -32.03 -7.64 -12.36
N GLU A 91 -30.78 -7.54 -12.80
CA GLU A 91 -30.33 -7.98 -14.14
C GLU A 91 -30.46 -9.50 -14.33
N TYR A 92 -30.06 -10.28 -13.33
CA TYR A 92 -30.04 -11.75 -13.39
C TYR A 92 -31.34 -12.41 -12.91
N GLY A 93 -32.33 -11.62 -12.50
CA GLY A 93 -33.67 -12.11 -12.17
C GLY A 93 -33.80 -12.79 -10.80
N GLY A 94 -32.97 -12.39 -9.83
CA GLY A 94 -33.05 -12.85 -8.45
C GLY A 94 -31.70 -13.19 -7.80
N VAL A 95 -31.71 -13.28 -6.47
CA VAL A 95 -30.52 -13.56 -5.66
C VAL A 95 -29.99 -14.97 -5.95
N GLU A 96 -30.87 -15.93 -6.21
CA GLU A 96 -30.51 -17.32 -6.49
C GLU A 96 -29.65 -17.43 -7.75
N LYS A 97 -29.98 -16.66 -8.80
CA LYS A 97 -29.23 -16.65 -10.05
C LYS A 97 -27.86 -16.00 -9.90
N LEU A 98 -27.77 -14.95 -9.09
CA LEU A 98 -26.48 -14.35 -8.75
C LEU A 98 -25.59 -15.31 -7.94
N VAL A 99 -26.19 -16.09 -7.03
CA VAL A 99 -25.47 -17.12 -6.26
C VAL A 99 -24.99 -18.26 -7.16
N GLU A 100 -25.80 -18.71 -8.11
CA GLU A 100 -25.42 -19.70 -9.12
C GLU A 100 -24.24 -19.21 -9.97
N LEU A 101 -24.30 -17.96 -10.44
CA LEU A 101 -23.20 -17.32 -11.18
C LEU A 101 -21.93 -17.24 -10.34
N LYS A 102 -22.04 -16.86 -9.06
CA LYS A 102 -20.87 -16.84 -8.16
C LYS A 102 -20.29 -18.24 -8.00
N LYS A 103 -21.12 -19.27 -7.84
CA LYS A 103 -20.65 -20.65 -7.68
C LYS A 103 -19.88 -21.15 -8.90
N GLU A 104 -20.26 -20.72 -10.10
CA GLU A 104 -19.62 -21.14 -11.35
C GLU A 104 -18.33 -20.35 -11.67
N TYR A 105 -18.29 -19.05 -11.35
CA TYR A 105 -17.19 -18.17 -11.79
C TYR A 105 -16.28 -17.63 -10.67
N TYR A 106 -16.56 -17.93 -9.40
CA TYR A 106 -15.74 -17.47 -8.27
C TYR A 106 -14.79 -18.56 -7.77
N ASN A 107 -13.49 -18.26 -7.77
CA ASN A 107 -12.47 -19.15 -7.22
C ASN A 107 -12.18 -18.79 -5.75
N GLU A 108 -12.77 -19.54 -4.82
CA GLU A 108 -12.59 -19.35 -3.37
C GLU A 108 -11.12 -19.49 -2.95
N SER A 109 -10.37 -20.46 -3.50
CA SER A 109 -8.95 -20.66 -3.15
C SER A 109 -8.08 -19.48 -3.58
N LEU A 110 -8.34 -18.91 -4.76
CA LEU A 110 -7.65 -17.71 -5.22
C LEU A 110 -8.03 -16.51 -4.36
N ALA A 111 -9.31 -16.36 -4.05
CA ALA A 111 -9.79 -15.28 -3.21
C ALA A 111 -9.15 -15.30 -1.81
N ASP A 112 -9.10 -16.47 -1.17
CA ASP A 112 -8.47 -16.63 0.14
C ASP A 112 -6.98 -16.28 0.10
N LEU A 113 -6.28 -16.65 -0.98
CA LEU A 113 -4.88 -16.31 -1.18
C LEU A 113 -4.65 -14.80 -1.35
N VAL A 114 -5.42 -14.13 -2.22
CA VAL A 114 -5.20 -12.71 -2.54
C VAL A 114 -5.79 -11.75 -1.50
N LEU A 115 -6.82 -12.18 -0.77
CA LEU A 115 -7.40 -11.45 0.36
C LEU A 115 -6.71 -11.79 1.68
N ASN A 116 -5.94 -12.88 1.73
CA ASN A 116 -5.23 -13.34 2.91
C ASN A 116 -6.15 -13.46 4.14
N ARG A 117 -7.32 -14.09 3.97
CA ARG A 117 -8.39 -14.15 4.99
C ARG A 117 -8.03 -15.02 6.20
N SER A 118 -7.15 -16.00 6.01
CA SER A 118 -6.70 -16.93 7.05
C SER A 118 -5.59 -16.38 7.96
N GLU A 119 -5.02 -15.21 7.64
CA GLU A 119 -3.97 -14.59 8.45
C GLU A 119 -4.53 -14.11 9.79
N LEU A 120 -4.05 -14.74 10.87
CA LEU A 120 -4.41 -14.37 12.24
C LEU A 120 -3.92 -12.96 12.58
N LYS A 121 -2.73 -12.59 12.09
CA LYS A 121 -2.12 -11.29 12.37
C LYS A 121 -2.33 -10.31 11.22
N LYS A 122 -3.43 -9.56 11.28
CA LYS A 122 -3.82 -8.60 10.23
C LYS A 122 -2.85 -7.42 10.05
N VAL A 123 -2.14 -7.04 11.10
CA VAL A 123 -1.17 -5.93 11.12
C VAL A 123 0.11 -6.39 11.79
N TYR A 124 1.24 -6.15 11.12
CA TYR A 124 2.57 -6.41 11.66
C TYR A 124 3.23 -5.11 12.08
N GLU A 125 3.74 -5.09 13.30
CA GLU A 125 4.56 -4.00 13.82
C GLU A 125 6.02 -4.24 13.42
N THR A 126 6.63 -3.27 12.76
CA THR A 126 8.09 -3.28 12.48
C THR A 126 8.81 -2.34 13.46
N SER A 127 10.12 -2.15 13.30
CA SER A 127 10.86 -1.12 14.05
C SER A 127 10.27 0.27 13.86
N ASP A 128 9.75 0.56 12.66
CA ASP A 128 9.49 1.93 12.22
C ASP A 128 8.04 2.18 11.79
N MET A 129 7.25 1.15 11.48
CA MET A 129 5.88 1.34 10.98
C MET A 129 4.98 0.11 11.18
N PHE A 130 3.67 0.34 11.10
CA PHE A 130 2.67 -0.71 10.97
C PHE A 130 2.50 -1.11 9.50
N ILE A 131 2.57 -2.41 9.23
CA ILE A 131 2.37 -2.99 7.90
C ILE A 131 1.06 -3.80 7.90
N ARG A 132 0.13 -3.43 7.02
CA ARG A 132 -1.08 -4.20 6.76
C ARG A 132 -0.73 -5.51 6.05
N LYS A 133 -1.23 -6.63 6.55
CA LYS A 133 -1.13 -7.96 5.92
C LYS A 133 -2.47 -8.52 5.46
N MET A 134 -3.57 -8.02 6.01
CA MET A 134 -4.90 -8.35 5.51
C MET A 134 -5.14 -7.73 4.13
N GLU A 135 -5.78 -8.47 3.24
CA GLU A 135 -6.26 -8.02 1.93
C GLU A 135 -5.21 -7.26 1.11
N PRO A 136 -4.04 -7.88 0.84
CA PRO A 136 -2.98 -7.23 0.11
C PRO A 136 -3.43 -6.77 -1.28
N ILE A 137 -4.41 -7.44 -1.91
CA ILE A 137 -4.94 -7.03 -3.21
C ILE A 137 -5.49 -5.59 -3.24
N TYR A 138 -6.04 -5.10 -2.13
CA TYR A 138 -6.57 -3.74 -1.99
C TYR A 138 -5.54 -2.73 -1.46
N GLN A 139 -4.32 -3.17 -1.19
CA GLN A 139 -3.28 -2.28 -0.71
C GLN A 139 -2.69 -1.45 -1.86
N ILE A 140 -2.57 -0.14 -1.63
CA ILE A 140 -1.87 0.76 -2.56
C ILE A 140 -0.35 0.52 -2.42
N PRO A 141 0.37 0.33 -3.53
CA PRO A 141 1.81 0.09 -3.49
C PRO A 141 2.58 1.33 -2.99
N VAL A 142 3.66 1.09 -2.25
CA VAL A 142 4.46 2.16 -1.62
C VAL A 142 5.42 2.83 -2.62
N SER A 143 5.90 2.11 -3.63
CA SER A 143 6.85 2.67 -4.61
C SER A 143 6.13 3.34 -5.76
N ARG A 144 6.63 4.51 -6.16
CA ARG A 144 6.16 5.26 -7.34
C ARG A 144 6.74 4.78 -8.67
N LEU A 145 7.72 3.86 -8.65
CA LEU A 145 8.46 3.41 -9.83
C LEU A 145 8.14 1.94 -10.17
N GLY A 146 6.84 1.59 -10.21
CA GLY A 146 6.35 0.28 -10.66
C GLY A 146 6.53 -0.88 -9.68
N ARG A 147 7.34 -0.73 -8.62
CA ARG A 147 7.51 -1.76 -7.58
C ARG A 147 6.27 -1.85 -6.70
N ALA A 148 5.57 -2.97 -6.79
CA ALA A 148 4.41 -3.27 -5.96
C ALA A 148 4.62 -4.61 -5.24
N HIS A 149 3.86 -4.86 -4.19
CA HIS A 149 3.76 -6.21 -3.61
C HIS A 149 3.09 -7.17 -4.60
N PHE A 150 3.35 -8.47 -4.43
CA PHE A 150 3.02 -9.49 -5.42
C PHE A 150 1.54 -9.51 -5.83
N PHE A 151 0.63 -9.38 -4.86
CA PHE A 151 -0.83 -9.40 -5.13
C PHE A 151 -1.43 -8.02 -5.41
N SER A 152 -0.64 -6.97 -5.66
CA SER A 152 -1.20 -5.63 -5.87
C SER A 152 -2.04 -5.57 -7.16
N ALA A 153 -3.26 -5.07 -7.05
CA ALA A 153 -4.11 -4.79 -8.21
C ALA A 153 -3.59 -3.61 -9.06
N TYR A 154 -2.73 -2.76 -8.50
CA TYR A 154 -2.27 -1.52 -9.11
C TYR A 154 -0.74 -1.40 -9.10
N LYS A 155 -0.22 -0.68 -10.10
CA LYS A 155 1.16 -0.23 -10.18
C LYS A 155 1.21 1.27 -10.38
N LEU A 156 2.19 1.90 -9.74
CA LEU A 156 2.41 3.34 -9.87
C LEU A 156 3.48 3.61 -10.92
N ALA A 157 3.18 4.52 -11.85
CA ALA A 157 4.14 5.11 -12.78
C ALA A 157 4.22 6.62 -12.47
N GLY A 158 5.07 6.99 -11.51
CA GLY A 158 5.12 8.33 -10.95
C GLY A 158 3.84 8.66 -10.17
N ASN A 159 3.00 9.51 -10.74
CA ASN A 159 1.71 9.92 -10.17
C ASN A 159 0.51 9.18 -10.77
N LEU A 160 0.73 8.36 -11.82
CA LEU A 160 -0.34 7.60 -12.47
C LEU A 160 -0.54 6.26 -11.77
N VAL A 161 -1.81 5.93 -11.50
CA VAL A 161 -2.23 4.62 -10.98
C VAL A 161 -2.73 3.80 -12.15
N LEU A 162 -2.05 2.70 -12.46
CA LEU A 162 -2.39 1.80 -13.55
C LEU A 162 -2.72 0.42 -13.00
N GLY A 163 -3.74 -0.24 -13.53
CA GLY A 163 -4.00 -1.65 -13.20
C GLY A 163 -2.81 -2.53 -13.57
N THR A 164 -2.50 -3.55 -12.75
CA THR A 164 -1.33 -4.41 -12.97
C THR A 164 -1.30 -5.04 -14.36
N VAL A 165 -2.46 -5.45 -14.89
CA VAL A 165 -2.58 -5.99 -16.25
C VAL A 165 -2.20 -4.94 -17.30
N ALA A 166 -2.81 -3.76 -17.25
CA ALA A 166 -2.53 -2.69 -18.22
C ALA A 166 -1.07 -2.24 -18.16
N PHE A 167 -0.50 -2.08 -16.95
CA PHE A 167 0.90 -1.74 -16.78
C PHE A 167 1.82 -2.79 -17.41
N ASN A 168 1.59 -4.08 -17.13
CA ASN A 168 2.43 -5.15 -17.68
C ASN A 168 2.32 -5.23 -19.21
N VAL A 169 1.11 -5.06 -19.77
CA VAL A 169 0.89 -5.02 -21.23
C VAL A 169 1.65 -3.84 -21.85
N LEU A 170 1.57 -2.65 -21.26
CA LEU A 170 2.33 -1.47 -21.73
C LEU A 170 3.84 -1.70 -21.69
N VAL A 171 4.36 -2.36 -20.65
CA VAL A 171 5.79 -2.71 -20.55
C VAL A 171 6.20 -3.68 -21.65
N ILE A 172 5.40 -4.72 -21.93
CA ILE A 172 5.66 -5.66 -23.03
C ILE A 172 5.70 -4.91 -24.35
N TRP A 173 4.73 -4.04 -24.63
CA TRP A 173 4.72 -3.22 -25.84
C TRP A 173 5.94 -2.31 -25.95
N LEU A 174 6.33 -1.64 -24.85
CA LEU A 174 7.52 -0.80 -24.80
C LEU A 174 8.77 -1.62 -25.12
N MET A 175 8.93 -2.80 -24.51
CA MET A 175 10.05 -3.71 -24.78
C MET A 175 10.07 -4.15 -26.25
N THR A 176 8.92 -4.50 -26.82
CA THR A 176 8.80 -4.91 -28.23
C THR A 176 9.21 -3.77 -29.18
N VAL A 177 8.74 -2.55 -28.94
CA VAL A 177 9.09 -1.37 -29.75
C VAL A 177 10.58 -1.04 -29.63
N LEU A 178 11.12 -1.05 -28.41
CA LEU A 178 12.55 -0.83 -28.17
C LEU A 178 13.41 -1.89 -28.85
N LEU A 179 12.99 -3.15 -28.80
CA LEU A 179 13.68 -4.25 -29.46
C LEU A 179 13.65 -4.10 -30.99
N TYR A 180 12.49 -3.74 -31.56
CA TYR A 180 12.34 -3.48 -33.00
C TYR A 180 13.28 -2.35 -33.46
N ILE A 181 13.30 -1.22 -32.75
CA ILE A 181 14.20 -0.08 -33.03
C ILE A 181 15.67 -0.52 -32.93
N SER A 182 16.03 -1.23 -31.85
CA SER A 182 17.39 -1.73 -31.63
C SER A 182 17.87 -2.62 -32.78
N LEU A 183 16.99 -3.48 -33.29
CA LEU A 183 17.28 -4.36 -34.43
C LEU A 183 17.45 -3.55 -35.73
N GLN A 184 16.54 -2.61 -36.00
CA GLN A 184 16.55 -1.79 -37.20
C GLN A 184 17.82 -0.94 -37.31
N PHE A 185 18.31 -0.38 -36.20
CA PHE A 185 19.55 0.41 -36.19
C PHE A 185 20.82 -0.44 -35.97
N SER A 186 20.67 -1.76 -35.91
CA SER A 186 21.73 -2.72 -35.63
C SER A 186 22.53 -2.35 -34.37
N TRP A 187 21.87 -1.84 -33.32
CA TRP A 187 22.51 -1.43 -32.07
C TRP A 187 23.29 -2.59 -31.45
N LEU A 188 22.71 -3.79 -31.48
CA LEU A 188 23.37 -4.99 -30.97
C LEU A 188 24.72 -5.26 -31.67
N ALA A 189 24.77 -5.08 -33.00
CA ALA A 189 26.01 -5.24 -33.76
C ALA A 189 27.05 -4.18 -33.39
N ARG A 190 26.65 -2.93 -33.15
CA ARG A 190 27.55 -1.87 -32.68
C ARG A 190 28.09 -2.15 -31.29
N VAL A 191 27.25 -2.65 -30.38
CA VAL A 191 27.66 -3.04 -29.02
C VAL A 191 28.69 -4.18 -29.09
N ILE A 192 28.45 -5.21 -29.91
CA ILE A 192 29.40 -6.31 -30.12
C ILE A 192 30.72 -5.80 -30.74
N ALA A 193 30.65 -4.94 -31.75
CA ALA A 193 31.84 -4.34 -32.36
C ALA A 193 32.67 -3.52 -31.34
N PHE A 194 31.99 -2.76 -30.47
CA PHE A 194 32.64 -2.02 -29.38
C PHE A 194 33.35 -2.96 -28.39
N PHE A 195 32.70 -4.03 -27.93
CA PHE A 195 33.34 -5.02 -27.05
C PHE A 195 34.52 -5.74 -27.72
N ASN A 196 34.43 -6.04 -29.01
CA ASN A 196 35.54 -6.62 -29.78
C ASN A 196 36.73 -5.66 -29.85
N SER A 197 36.50 -4.35 -30.05
CA SER A 197 37.57 -3.35 -30.06
C SER A 197 38.27 -3.21 -28.70
N LEU A 198 37.53 -3.31 -27.59
CA LEU A 198 38.08 -3.28 -26.23
C LEU A 198 38.93 -4.52 -25.91
N SER A 199 38.51 -5.69 -26.39
CA SER A 199 39.25 -6.95 -26.23
C SER A 199 40.51 -7.00 -27.12
N GLY A 200 40.42 -6.46 -28.34
CA GLY A 200 41.52 -6.43 -29.30
C GLY A 200 42.68 -5.52 -28.92
N ASN A 201 42.48 -4.55 -28.03
CA ASN A 201 43.52 -3.61 -27.58
C ASN A 201 44.39 -4.13 -26.41
N LYS A 202 44.33 -5.43 -26.12
CA LYS A 202 45.15 -6.13 -25.10
C LYS A 202 46.24 -7.04 -25.70
N ARG A 203 46.72 -6.76 -26.91
CA ARG A 203 47.91 -7.40 -27.49
C ARG A 203 48.88 -6.37 -28.04
#